data_AF-A0A8J3AU63-F1
#
_entry.id   AF-A0A8J3AU63-F1
#
_cell.length_a   1.000
_cell.length_b   1.000
_cell.length_c   1.000
_cell.angle_alpha   90.00
_cell.angle_beta   90.00
_cell.angle_gamma   90.00
#
_symmetry.space_group_name_H-M   'P 1'
#
loop_
_entity.id
_entity.type
_entity.pdbx_description
1 polymer ?
#
loop_
_entity_poly.entity_id
_entity_poly.type
_entity_poly.pdbx_seq_one_letter_code
_entity_poly.pdbx_strand_id
1 'polypeptide(L)' 'MQVELKEYHIESSWTDLLLECIEAGITPEEVRTFLYNCIKDSCQN' A
#
# COMPACT_ATOMS: atom_id res chain seq x y z
N MET A 1 16.82 0.62 34.68
CA MET A 1 15.89 1.26 33.72
C MET A 1 15.98 0.45 32.43
N GLN A 2 15.05 -0.50 32.25
CA GLN A 2 14.99 -1.30 31.01
C GLN A 2 14.26 -0.45 29.97
N VAL A 3 14.95 -0.14 28.88
CA VAL A 3 14.36 0.54 27.72
C VAL A 3 13.63 -0.54 26.94
N GLU A 4 12.31 -0.60 27.06
CA GLU A 4 11.47 -1.39 26.17
C GLU A 4 11.63 -0.81 24.75
N LEU A 5 12.33 -1.53 23.89
CA LEU A 5 12.31 -1.32 22.44
C LEU A 5 10.90 -1.65 21.97
N LYS A 6 9.99 -0.66 22.02
CA LYS A 6 8.73 -0.73 21.29
C LYS A 6 9.12 -0.80 19.81
N GLU A 7 8.92 -1.97 19.20
CA GLU A 7 8.93 -2.14 17.77
C GLU A 7 7.88 -1.20 17.19
N TYR A 8 8.31 -0.01 16.78
CA TYR A 8 7.51 0.91 16.01
C TYR A 8 7.44 0.31 14.61
N HIS A 9 6.55 -0.64 14.42
CA HIS A 9 6.19 -1.13 13.09
C HIS A 9 5.49 0.05 12.41
N ILE A 10 6.27 0.89 11.73
CA ILE A 10 5.72 1.90 10.83
C ILE A 10 5.11 1.07 9.70
N GLU A 11 3.81 0.81 9.78
CA GLU A 11 3.07 0.32 8.64
C GLU A 11 3.21 1.39 7.55
N SER A 12 3.82 1.02 6.42
CA SER A 12 3.90 1.91 5.27
C SER A 12 2.49 2.41 4.95
N SER A 13 2.32 3.74 4.92
CA SER A 13 1.03 4.30 4.61
C SER A 13 0.68 4.00 3.14
N TRP A 14 -0.62 4.03 2.81
CA TRP A 14 -1.05 3.94 1.41
C TRP A 14 -0.39 5.01 0.52
N THR A 15 0.00 6.15 1.10
CA THR A 15 0.76 7.19 0.41
C THR A 15 2.17 6.75 0.09
N ASP A 16 2.86 6.11 1.03
CA ASP A 16 4.23 5.59 0.82
C ASP A 16 4.23 4.52 -0.27
N LEU A 17 3.26 3.60 -0.22
CA LEU A 17 3.08 2.58 -1.25
C LEU A 17 2.83 3.20 -2.64
N LEU A 18 2.04 4.28 -2.71
CA LEU A 18 1.77 4.98 -3.97
C LEU A 18 3.04 5.67 -4.50
N LEU A 19 3.86 6.25 -3.63
CA LEU A 19 5.14 6.84 -3.99
C LEU A 19 6.11 5.79 -4.52
N GLU A 20 6.23 4.65 -3.84
CA GLU A 20 7.03 3.50 -4.29
C GLU A 20 6.58 3.00 -5.67
N CYS A 21 5.27 2.97 -5.92
CA CYS A 21 4.73 2.60 -7.24
C CYS A 21 5.19 3.60 -8.32
N ILE A 22 5.11 4.91 -8.04
CA ILE A 22 5.56 5.96 -8.98
C ILE A 22 7.07 5.85 -9.23
N GLU A 23 7.87 5.63 -8.20
CA GLU A 23 9.32 5.42 -8.30
C GLU A 23 9.67 4.18 -9.13
N ALA A 24 8.86 3.12 -9.04
CA ALA A 24 8.97 1.92 -9.87
C ALA A 24 8.47 2.14 -11.33
N GLY A 25 8.01 3.33 -11.68
CA GLY A 25 7.48 3.66 -13.00
C GLY A 25 6.05 3.19 -13.24
N ILE A 26 5.34 2.74 -12.20
CA ILE A 26 3.93 2.38 -12.26
C ILE A 26 3.11 3.66 -12.25
N THR A 27 2.25 3.82 -13.24
CA THR A 27 1.41 5.00 -13.36
C THR A 27 0.24 4.96 -12.37
N PRO A 28 -0.27 6.12 -11.93
CA PRO A 28 -1.46 6.17 -11.08
C PRO A 28 -2.69 5.46 -11.69
N GLU A 29 -2.78 5.40 -13.02
CA GLU A 29 -3.87 4.74 -13.73
C GLU A 29 -3.78 3.21 -13.64
N GLU A 30 -2.57 2.65 -13.67
CA GLU A 30 -2.34 1.22 -13.44
C GLU A 30 -2.66 0.82 -12.00
N VAL A 31 -2.24 1.62 -11.00
CA VAL A 31 -2.58 1.39 -9.59
C VAL A 31 -4.09 1.43 -9.38
N ARG A 32 -4.78 2.42 -9.97
CA ARG A 32 -6.24 2.53 -9.91
C ARG A 32 -6.94 1.32 -10.53
N THR A 33 -6.45 0.87 -11.70
CA THR A 33 -7.02 -0.28 -12.41
C THR A 33 -6.87 -1.56 -11.58
N PHE A 34 -5.71 -1.77 -10.96
CA PHE A 34 -5.47 -2.89 -10.05
C PHE A 34 -6.45 -2.87 -8.87
N LEU A 35 -6.53 -1.75 -8.14
CA LEU A 35 -7.42 -1.62 -6.99
C LEU A 35 -8.89 -1.83 -7.36
N TYR A 36 -9.32 -1.28 -8.50
CA TYR A 36 -10.68 -1.47 -9.00
C TYR A 36 -11.00 -2.93 -9.28
N ASN A 37 -10.08 -3.66 -9.94
CA ASN A 37 -10.26 -5.07 -10.21
C ASN A 37 -10.28 -5.91 -8.93
N CYS A 38 -9.40 -5.64 -7.97
CA CYS A 38 -9.41 -6.33 -6.67
C CYS A 38 -10.75 -6.18 -5.93
N ILE A 39 -11.32 -4.97 -5.93
CA ILE A 39 -12.63 -4.71 -5.29
C ILE A 39 -13.73 -5.41 -6.07
N LYS A 40 -13.72 -5.30 -7.40
CA LYS A 40 -14.71 -5.94 -8.27
C LYS A 40 -14.74 -7.46 -8.06
N ASP A 41 -13.59 -8.11 -8.04
CA ASP A 41 -13.48 -9.56 -7.85
C ASP A 41 -13.94 -9.97 -6.44
N SER A 42 -13.75 -9.10 -5.45
CA SER A 42 -14.22 -9.33 -4.07
C SER A 42 -15.75 -9.23 -3.93
N CYS A 43 -16.43 -8.45 -4.78
CA CYS A 43 -17.88 -8.27 -4.76
C CYS A 43 -18.65 -9.36 -5.56
N GLN A 44 -17.95 -10.23 -6.29
CA GLN A 44 -18.57 -11.30 -7.10
C GLN A 44 -18.54 -12.69 -6.42
N ASN A 45 -18.13 -12.75 -5.14
CA ASN A 45 -18.20 -13.96 -4.29
C ASN A 45 -19.48 -14.02 -3.45
#